data_AF-A0A961QEY8-F1
#
_entry.id   AF-A0A961QEY8-F1
#
_cell.length_a   1.000
_cell.length_b   1.000
_cell.length_c   1.000
_cell.angle_alpha   90.00
_cell.angle_beta   90.00
_cell.angle_gamma   90.00
#
_symmetry.space_group_name_H-M   'P 1'
#
loop_
_entity.id
_entity.type
_entity.pdbx_description
1 polymer ?
#
loop_
_entity_poly.entity_id
_entity_poly.type
_entity_poly.pdbx_seq_one_letter_code
_entity_poly.pdbx_strand_id
1 'polypeptide(L)'
;RSNLIGMGVVPLVFKDGDSWQKLGLTGAETVSLAGLDKLTPRCTVNAEITMAGGKKTSVPLTCRIDTEDELDYFRNGGILHYVLRGLAA
;
A
#
# COMPACT_ATOMS: atom_id res chain seq x y z
N ARG A 1 -6.48 -5.40 -8.64
CA ARG A 1 -5.11 -5.03 -8.22
C ARG A 1 -4.52 -4.01 -9.17
N SER A 2 -4.20 -4.36 -10.42
CA SER A 2 -3.50 -3.47 -11.37
C SER A 2 -4.22 -2.14 -11.63
N ASN A 3 -5.56 -2.10 -11.62
CA ASN A 3 -6.30 -0.83 -11.72
C ASN A 3 -5.98 0.14 -10.58
N LEU A 4 -5.81 -0.35 -9.34
CA LEU A 4 -5.48 0.50 -8.19
C LEU A 4 -4.11 1.17 -8.41
N ILE A 5 -3.13 0.38 -8.82
CA ILE A 5 -1.77 0.87 -9.14
C ILE A 5 -1.83 1.90 -10.27
N GLY A 6 -2.61 1.62 -11.32
CA GLY A 6 -2.83 2.55 -12.43
C GLY A 6 -3.46 3.88 -12.02
N MET A 7 -4.18 3.92 -10.89
CA MET A 7 -4.75 5.13 -10.29
C MET A 7 -3.83 5.79 -9.23
N GLY A 8 -2.61 5.29 -9.03
CA GLY A 8 -1.70 5.78 -8.00
C GLY A 8 -2.02 5.28 -6.59
N VAL A 9 -2.84 4.24 -6.44
CA VAL A 9 -3.20 3.64 -5.16
C VAL A 9 -2.35 2.40 -4.91
N VAL A 10 -1.70 2.33 -3.73
CA VAL A 10 -0.88 1.18 -3.33
C VAL A 10 -1.76 0.02 -2.85
N PRO A 11 -1.71 -1.17 -3.48
CA PRO A 11 -2.45 -2.33 -3.01
C PRO A 11 -1.66 -3.05 -1.89
N LEU A 12 -2.25 -3.15 -0.70
CA LEU A 12 -1.67 -3.86 0.44
C LEU A 12 -2.55 -5.04 0.84
N VAL A 13 -1.93 -6.13 1.26
CA VAL A 13 -2.63 -7.36 1.67
C VAL A 13 -2.05 -7.87 3.00
N PHE A 14 -2.91 -8.31 3.91
CA PHE A 14 -2.47 -8.97 5.15
C PHE A 14 -1.61 -10.20 4.86
N LYS A 15 -0.55 -10.39 5.65
CA LYS A 15 0.34 -11.57 5.55
C LYS A 15 -0.22 -12.76 6.34
N ASP A 16 0.32 -13.94 6.05
CA ASP A 16 0.21 -15.14 6.91
C ASP A 16 -1.21 -15.56 7.33
N GLY A 17 -2.21 -15.24 6.49
CA GLY A 17 -3.62 -15.53 6.78
C GLY A 17 -4.22 -14.64 7.87
N ASP A 18 -3.57 -13.53 8.21
CA ASP A 18 -4.18 -12.45 8.97
C ASP A 18 -5.36 -11.84 8.21
N SER A 19 -6.23 -11.21 8.97
CA SER A 19 -7.42 -10.56 8.46
C SER A 19 -7.84 -9.46 9.42
N TRP A 20 -8.66 -8.55 8.91
CA TRP A 20 -9.25 -7.52 9.74
C TRP A 20 -10.08 -8.10 10.90
N GLN A 21 -10.75 -9.25 10.71
CA GLN A 21 -11.48 -9.94 11.77
C GLN A 21 -10.56 -10.47 12.87
N LYS A 22 -9.46 -11.14 12.49
CA LYS A 22 -8.48 -11.69 13.46
C LYS A 22 -7.80 -10.58 14.27
N LEU A 23 -7.58 -9.43 13.64
CA LEU A 23 -7.01 -8.25 14.27
C LEU A 23 -8.04 -7.42 15.06
N GLY A 24 -9.33 -7.76 14.96
CA GLY A 24 -10.42 -7.06 15.64
C GLY A 24 -10.65 -5.64 15.12
N LEU A 25 -10.33 -5.38 13.86
CA LEU A 25 -10.52 -4.05 13.25
C LEU A 25 -12.00 -3.79 13.01
N THR A 26 -12.43 -2.59 13.38
CA THR A 26 -13.81 -2.12 13.30
C THR A 26 -14.00 -1.00 12.27
N GLY A 27 -12.90 -0.39 11.82
CA GLY A 27 -12.88 0.79 10.96
C GLY A 27 -12.78 2.11 11.74
N ALA A 28 -12.81 2.07 13.08
CA ALA A 28 -12.62 3.25 13.94
C ALA A 28 -11.13 3.51 14.29
N GLU A 29 -10.23 2.65 13.82
CA GLU A 29 -8.80 2.74 14.08
C GLU A 29 -8.11 3.75 13.16
N THR A 30 -7.01 4.34 13.63
CA THR A 30 -6.10 5.09 12.77
C THR A 30 -5.02 4.15 12.25
N VAL A 31 -4.87 4.06 10.92
CA VAL A 31 -3.85 3.23 10.26
C VAL A 31 -2.78 4.13 9.66
N SER A 32 -1.54 3.95 10.10
CA SER A 32 -0.37 4.69 9.64
C SER A 32 0.57 3.75 8.88
N LEU A 33 1.03 4.18 7.71
CA LEU A 33 1.98 3.43 6.87
C LEU A 33 3.27 4.23 6.75
N ALA A 34 4.40 3.61 7.04
CA ALA A 34 5.72 4.22 6.91
C ALA A 34 6.52 3.58 5.76
N GLY A 35 7.47 4.32 5.20
CA GLY A 35 8.42 3.78 4.21
C GLY A 35 7.85 3.56 2.80
N LEU A 36 6.75 4.23 2.44
CA LEU A 36 6.15 4.13 1.10
C LEU A 36 7.00 4.78 -0.01
N ASP A 37 8.02 5.56 0.35
CA ASP A 37 9.00 6.17 -0.56
C ASP A 37 10.02 5.15 -1.11
N LYS A 38 10.25 4.05 -0.40
CA LYS A 38 11.28 3.03 -0.73
C LYS A 38 10.69 1.68 -1.12
N LEU A 39 9.49 1.68 -1.69
CA LEU A 39 8.85 0.45 -2.14
C LEU A 39 9.70 -0.25 -3.22
N THR A 40 9.78 -1.56 -3.11
CA THR A 40 10.26 -2.48 -4.14
C THR A 40 9.16 -3.50 -4.45
N PRO A 41 9.17 -4.17 -5.62
CA PRO A 41 8.15 -5.15 -5.94
C PRO A 41 8.02 -6.22 -4.84
N ARG A 42 6.77 -6.50 -4.44
CA ARG A 42 6.41 -7.48 -3.40
C ARG A 42 7.03 -7.24 -2.02
N CYS A 43 7.49 -6.03 -1.72
CA CYS A 43 8.08 -5.73 -0.42
C CYS A 43 7.07 -5.86 0.74
N THR A 44 7.59 -5.95 1.96
CA THR A 44 6.75 -5.87 3.17
C THR A 44 6.67 -4.43 3.66
N VAL A 45 5.47 -3.98 4.00
CA VAL A 45 5.20 -2.68 4.61
C VAL A 45 4.55 -2.91 5.96
N ASN A 46 5.03 -2.24 7.00
CA ASN A 46 4.42 -2.33 8.32
C ASN A 46 3.36 -1.25 8.49
N ALA A 47 2.14 -1.65 8.83
CA ALA A 47 1.08 -0.75 9.25
C ALA A 47 1.10 -0.62 10.77
N GLU A 48 1.20 0.60 11.29
CA GLU A 48 0.91 0.90 12.68
C GLU A 48 -0.59 1.19 12.81
N ILE A 49 -1.31 0.31 13.48
CA ILE A 49 -2.74 0.44 13.76
C ILE A 49 -2.90 0.94 15.19
N THR A 50 -3.51 2.11 15.34
CA THR A 50 -3.88 2.68 16.64
C THR A 50 -5.37 2.46 16.84
N MET A 51 -5.71 1.55 17.76
CA MET A 51 -7.09 1.26 18.16
C MET A 51 -7.74 2.47 18.81
N ALA A 52 -9.08 2.54 18.82
CA ALA A 52 -9.82 3.63 19.47
C ALA A 52 -9.48 3.83 20.96
N GLY A 53 -9.08 2.75 21.65
CA GLY A 53 -8.59 2.80 23.04
C GLY A 53 -7.11 3.21 23.20
N GLY A 54 -6.44 3.64 22.13
CA GLY A 54 -5.03 4.06 22.12
C GLY A 54 -4.01 2.92 22.03
N LYS A 55 -4.44 1.65 22.08
CA LYS A 55 -3.54 0.51 21.88
C LYS A 55 -2.96 0.53 20.46
N LYS A 56 -1.64 0.52 20.34
CA LYS A 56 -0.92 0.42 19.07
C LYS A 56 -0.54 -1.02 18.76
N THR A 57 -0.60 -1.41 17.50
CA THR A 57 -0.15 -2.72 17.02
C THR A 57 0.47 -2.57 15.64
N SER A 58 1.64 -3.17 15.44
CA SER A 58 2.31 -3.20 14.15
C SER A 58 1.90 -4.48 13.41
N VAL A 59 1.41 -4.33 12.17
CA VAL A 59 0.94 -5.43 11.34
C VAL A 59 1.71 -5.44 10.02
N PRO A 60 2.41 -6.55 9.68
CA PRO A 60 3.10 -6.66 8.41
C PRO A 60 2.10 -6.89 7.27
N LEU A 61 2.25 -6.11 6.21
CA LEU A 61 1.45 -6.19 4.98
C LEU A 61 2.36 -6.48 3.79
N THR A 62 1.88 -7.28 2.86
CA THR A 62 2.53 -7.46 1.56
C THR A 62 2.08 -6.36 0.61
N CYS A 63 3.04 -5.59 0.07
CA CYS A 63 2.79 -4.70 -1.04
C CYS A 63 2.59 -5.51 -2.32
N ARG A 64 1.47 -5.28 -3.01
CA ARG A 64 1.06 -6.03 -4.21
C ARG A 64 1.33 -5.28 -5.51
N ILE A 65 2.41 -4.51 -5.52
CA ILE A 65 3.10 -4.07 -6.73
C ILE A 65 3.99 -5.23 -7.16
N ASP A 66 3.65 -5.89 -8.27
CA ASP A 66 4.26 -7.18 -8.62
C ASP A 66 5.46 -7.01 -9.58
N THR A 67 5.62 -5.84 -10.22
CA THR A 67 6.67 -5.56 -11.23
C THR A 67 7.24 -4.14 -11.06
N GLU A 68 8.41 -3.88 -11.68
CA GLU A 68 9.01 -2.53 -11.71
C GLU A 68 8.16 -1.53 -12.52
N ASP A 69 7.56 -1.94 -13.64
CA ASP A 69 6.68 -1.06 -14.44
C ASP A 69 5.49 -0.55 -13.60
N GLU A 70 4.88 -1.45 -12.82
CA GLU A 70 3.81 -1.08 -11.89
C GLU A 70 4.28 -0.11 -10.79
N LEU A 71 5.53 -0.26 -10.32
CA LEU A 71 6.12 0.64 -9.34
C LEU A 71 6.35 2.03 -9.94
N ASP A 72 6.79 2.10 -11.19
CA ASP A 72 6.99 3.36 -11.91
C ASP A 72 5.65 4.08 -12.16
N TYR A 73 4.58 3.36 -12.50
CA TYR A 73 3.25 3.93 -12.58
C TYR A 73 2.83 4.52 -11.24
N PHE A 74 3.01 3.79 -10.14
CA PHE A 74 2.68 4.25 -8.79
C PHE A 74 3.46 5.51 -8.41
N ARG A 75 4.79 5.52 -8.61
CA ARG A 75 5.66 6.69 -8.35
C ARG A 75 5.27 7.92 -9.14
N ASN A 76 4.68 7.72 -10.31
CA ASN A 76 4.17 8.80 -11.13
C ASN A 76 2.76 9.27 -10.74
N GLY A 77 2.13 8.68 -9.72
CA GLY A 77 0.76 9.01 -9.33
C GLY A 77 -0.28 8.38 -10.26
N GLY A 78 0.08 7.29 -10.95
CA GLY A 78 -0.78 6.53 -11.85
C GLY A 78 -0.27 6.48 -13.29
N ILE A 79 -0.84 5.54 -14.06
CA ILE A 79 -0.43 5.25 -15.43
C ILE A 79 -0.66 6.42 -16.39
N LEU A 80 -1.77 7.15 -16.22
CA LEU A 80 -2.07 8.31 -17.07
C LEU A 80 -0.99 9.40 -16.90
N HIS A 81 -0.62 9.70 -15.67
CA HIS A 81 0.42 10.69 -15.37
C HIS A 81 1.79 10.25 -15.89
N TYR A 82 2.13 8.96 -15.77
CA TYR A 82 3.35 8.39 -16.33
C TYR A 82 3.42 8.61 -17.85
N VAL A 83 2.36 8.23 -18.58
CA VAL A 83 2.31 8.36 -20.05
C VAL A 83 2.37 9.82 -20.48
N LEU A 84 1.60 10.71 -19.85
CA LEU A 84 1.59 12.13 -20.22
C LEU A 84 2.95 12.79 -20.02
N ARG A 85 3.68 12.45 -18.95
CA ARG A 85 5.05 12.96 -18.73
C ARG A 85 6.04 12.42 -19.76
N GLY A 86 5.89 11.18 -20.19
CA GLY A 86 6.74 10.59 -21.24
C GLY A 86 6.51 11.19 -22.63
N LEU A 87 5.29 11.64 -22.93
CA LEU A 87 4.96 12.31 -24.20
C LEU A 87 5.38 13.78 -24.24
N ALA A 88 5.52 14.42 -23.07
CA ALA A 88 5.97 15.81 -22.95
C ALA A 88 7.50 15.95 -22.87
N ALA A 89 8.22 14.82 -22.87
CA ALA A 89 9.69 14.75 -22.78
C ALA A 89 10.37 14.79 -24.15
#